data_AF-A0A821RDV1-F1
#
_entry.id   AF-A0A821RDV1-F1
#
_cell.length_a   1.000
_cell.length_b   1.000
_cell.length_c   1.000
_cell.angle_alpha   90.00
_cell.angle_beta   90.00
_cell.angle_gamma   90.00
#
_symmetry.space_group_name_H-M   'P 1'
#
loop_
_entity.id
_entity.type
_entity.pdbx_description
1 polymer ?
#
loop_
_entity_poly.entity_id
_entity_poly.type
_entity_poly.pdbx_seq_one_letter_code
_entity_poly.pdbx_strand_id
1 'polypeptide(L)'
;MGWKPLDKCLYFVLNDTLRSPDRQEKLEPWYLFLRLFLNALFRLPSLAKTAYRGVKLDLSQRYIKGETIVWWGFSSCTTAVDVLESKSFLGKTDNRTMFTLQCQSAKDIRKHSYYPAEHEVLLMAATQF
;
A
#
# COMPACT_ATOMS: atom_id res chain seq x y z
N MET A 1 6.82 -8.28 -4.46
CA MET A 1 7.94 -8.05 -3.52
C MET A 1 8.92 -9.20 -3.62
N GLY A 2 10.19 -8.91 -3.96
CA GLY A 2 11.25 -9.92 -4.10
C GLY A 2 12.07 -10.18 -2.84
N TRP A 3 11.92 -9.36 -1.79
CA TRP A 3 12.70 -9.49 -0.56
C TRP A 3 12.30 -10.73 0.24
N LYS A 4 13.28 -11.59 0.56
CA LYS A 4 13.10 -12.75 1.43
C LYS A 4 14.19 -12.76 2.51
N PRO A 5 13.86 -13.10 3.76
CA PRO A 5 12.53 -13.48 4.24
C PRO A 5 11.64 -12.24 4.51
N LEU A 6 10.31 -12.40 4.41
CA LEU A 6 9.35 -11.26 4.44
C LEU A 6 9.28 -10.57 5.81
N ASP A 7 9.43 -11.34 6.88
CA ASP A 7 9.49 -10.89 8.28
C ASP A 7 10.71 -10.02 8.59
N LYS A 8 11.63 -9.85 7.64
CA LYS A 8 12.76 -8.91 7.72
C LYS A 8 12.68 -7.77 6.71
N CYS A 9 11.63 -7.73 5.87
CA CYS A 9 11.42 -6.67 4.91
C CYS A 9 10.81 -5.45 5.60
N LEU A 10 11.48 -4.30 5.54
CA LEU A 10 11.02 -3.06 6.20
C LEU A 10 9.56 -2.71 5.89
N TYR A 11 9.16 -2.76 4.61
CA TYR A 11 7.78 -2.48 4.21
C TYR A 11 6.79 -3.47 4.83
N PHE A 12 7.14 -4.76 4.87
CA PHE A 12 6.26 -5.80 5.40
C PHE A 12 6.10 -5.66 6.91
N VAL A 13 7.20 -5.57 7.65
CA VAL A 13 7.20 -5.49 9.12
C VAL A 13 6.54 -4.19 9.60
N LEU A 14 6.83 -3.05 8.95
CA LEU A 14 6.18 -1.79 9.32
C LEU A 14 4.67 -1.87 9.09
N ASN A 15 4.23 -2.38 7.94
CA ASN A 15 2.80 -2.46 7.65
C ASN A 15 2.07 -3.52 8.50
N ASP A 16 2.76 -4.58 8.91
CA ASP A 16 2.23 -5.54 9.88
C ASP A 16 2.06 -4.87 11.25
N THR A 17 3.08 -4.15 11.71
CA THR A 17 3.05 -3.35 12.93
C THR A 17 1.89 -2.34 12.91
N LEU A 18 1.73 -1.62 11.81
CA LEU A 18 0.63 -0.67 11.61
C LEU A 18 -0.75 -1.32 11.60
N ARG A 19 -0.88 -2.62 11.30
CA ARG A 19 -2.18 -3.33 11.33
C ARG A 19 -2.49 -3.97 12.67
N SER A 20 -1.49 -4.13 13.54
CA SER A 20 -1.64 -4.76 14.85
C SER A 20 -2.63 -4.00 15.75
N PRO A 21 -3.43 -4.68 16.59
CA PRO A 21 -4.23 -4.00 17.61
C PRO A 21 -3.33 -3.20 18.58
N ASP A 22 -2.18 -3.73 18.97
CA ASP A 22 -1.24 -3.13 19.94
C ASP A 22 -0.24 -2.16 19.27
N ARG A 23 -0.60 -1.57 18.12
CA ARG A 23 0.30 -0.71 17.34
C ARG A 23 0.87 0.46 18.13
N GLN A 24 0.15 0.97 19.13
CA GLN A 24 0.60 2.14 19.90
C GLN A 24 1.93 1.86 20.59
N GLU A 25 2.05 0.67 21.19
CA GLU A 25 3.28 0.20 21.84
C GLU A 25 4.32 -0.25 20.81
N LYS A 26 3.89 -1.00 19.78
CA LYS A 26 4.80 -1.59 18.77
C LYS A 26 5.40 -0.56 17.81
N LEU A 27 4.86 0.64 17.72
CA LEU A 27 5.35 1.69 16.83
C LEU A 27 6.54 2.48 17.39
N GLU A 28 6.85 2.38 18.69
CA GLU A 28 7.94 3.14 19.31
C GLU A 28 9.28 3.00 18.55
N PRO A 29 9.73 1.80 18.14
CA PRO A 29 10.98 1.65 17.37
C PRO A 29 10.94 2.33 15.99
N TRP A 30 9.75 2.63 15.48
CA TRP A 30 9.53 3.18 14.14
C TRP A 30 9.46 4.71 14.12
N TYR A 31 9.41 5.39 15.27
CA TYR A 31 9.12 6.83 15.31
C TYR A 31 10.09 7.69 14.49
N LEU A 32 11.40 7.44 14.58
CA LEU A 32 12.38 8.19 13.81
C LEU A 32 12.23 7.95 12.30
N PHE A 33 12.03 6.69 11.91
CA PHE A 33 11.79 6.33 10.51
C PHE A 33 10.49 6.95 9.99
N LEU A 34 9.39 6.80 10.72
CA LEU A 34 8.08 7.35 10.36
C LEU A 34 8.11 8.86 10.28
N ARG A 35 8.78 9.54 11.21
CA ARG A 35 8.96 10.99 11.13
C ARG A 35 9.65 11.37 9.82
N LEU A 36 10.76 10.73 9.47
CA LEU A 36 11.49 11.03 8.24
C LEU A 36 10.64 10.70 6.99
N PHE A 37 10.03 9.52 6.98
CA PHE A 37 9.24 9.02 5.85
C PHE A 37 7.98 9.84 5.60
N LEU A 38 7.21 10.14 6.64
CA LEU A 38 6.02 11.00 6.54
C LEU A 38 6.41 12.41 6.08
N ASN A 39 7.48 12.99 6.63
CA ASN A 39 7.96 14.31 6.17
C ASN A 39 8.33 14.31 4.68
N ALA A 40 8.98 13.25 4.19
CA ALA A 40 9.28 13.10 2.77
C ALA A 40 7.99 13.01 1.93
N LEU A 41 7.02 12.20 2.36
CA LEU A 41 5.73 12.05 1.66
C LEU A 41 4.90 13.34 1.64
N PHE A 42 4.93 14.13 2.72
CA PHE A 42 4.23 15.42 2.78
C PHE A 42 4.82 16.47 1.85
N ARG A 43 6.10 16.36 1.49
CA ARG A 43 6.74 17.24 0.49
C ARG A 43 6.37 16.89 -0.95
N LEU A 44 5.84 15.69 -1.19
CA LEU A 44 5.36 15.29 -2.50
C LEU A 44 3.95 15.86 -2.75
N PRO A 45 3.65 16.35 -3.97
CA PRO A 45 2.31 16.80 -4.31
C PRO A 45 1.31 15.64 -4.18
N SER A 46 0.10 15.98 -3.75
CA SER A 46 -1.01 15.04 -3.73
C SER A 46 -1.55 14.86 -5.14
N LEU A 47 -1.79 13.61 -5.54
CA LEU A 47 -2.34 13.24 -6.82
C LEU A 47 -3.77 12.73 -6.65
N ALA A 48 -4.73 13.43 -7.27
CA ALA A 48 -6.09 12.96 -7.44
C ALA A 48 -6.15 12.07 -8.70
N LYS A 49 -6.18 10.75 -8.53
CA LYS A 49 -6.17 9.79 -9.65
C LYS A 49 -6.73 8.44 -9.22
N THR A 50 -7.25 7.69 -10.18
CA THR A 50 -7.55 6.28 -9.99
C THR A 50 -6.25 5.49 -9.79
N ALA A 51 -6.19 4.72 -8.71
CA ALA A 51 -5.10 3.81 -8.41
C ALA A 51 -5.63 2.39 -8.30
N TYR A 52 -4.76 1.42 -8.62
CA TYR A 52 -5.10 0.01 -8.61
C TYR A 52 -4.19 -0.76 -7.67
N ARG A 53 -4.73 -1.77 -6.99
CA ARG A 53 -3.98 -2.63 -6.09
C ARG A 53 -4.43 -4.08 -6.22
N GLY A 54 -3.49 -4.97 -6.52
CA GLY A 54 -3.71 -6.42 -6.52
C GLY A 54 -3.37 -7.05 -5.17
N VAL A 55 -4.22 -7.95 -4.70
CA VAL A 55 -3.97 -8.80 -3.53
C VAL A 55 -4.19 -10.26 -3.89
N LYS A 56 -3.22 -11.13 -3.54
CA LYS A 56 -3.25 -12.57 -3.80
C LYS A 56 -4.14 -13.34 -2.80
N LEU A 57 -5.32 -12.80 -2.50
CA LEU A 57 -6.33 -13.39 -1.61
C LEU A 57 -7.72 -12.97 -2.09
N ASP A 58 -8.73 -13.80 -1.83
CA ASP A 58 -10.14 -13.39 -1.92
C ASP A 58 -10.51 -12.55 -0.69
N LEU A 59 -10.91 -11.31 -0.91
CA LEU A 59 -11.36 -10.39 0.13
C LEU A 59 -12.83 -9.98 -0.06
N SER A 60 -13.56 -10.59 -1.00
CA SER A 60 -14.95 -10.22 -1.32
C SER A 60 -15.86 -10.14 -0.09
N GLN A 61 -15.73 -11.11 0.82
CA GLN A 61 -16.52 -11.19 2.06
C GLN A 61 -16.15 -10.13 3.11
N ARG A 62 -15.03 -9.43 2.96
CA ARG A 62 -14.54 -8.40 3.90
C ARG A 62 -14.89 -6.98 3.49
N TYR A 63 -15.44 -6.78 2.30
CA TYR A 63 -15.75 -5.46 1.73
C TYR A 63 -17.25 -5.38 1.45
N ILE A 64 -18.03 -5.04 2.47
CA ILE A 64 -19.48 -4.91 2.36
C ILE A 64 -19.81 -3.50 1.87
N LYS A 65 -20.70 -3.42 0.88
CA LYS A 65 -21.10 -2.14 0.28
C LYS A 65 -21.72 -1.21 1.34
N GLY A 66 -21.21 0.01 1.42
CA GLY A 66 -21.69 1.04 2.35
C GLY A 66 -20.94 1.07 3.67
N GLU A 67 -20.07 0.09 3.95
CA GLU A 67 -19.19 0.13 5.11
C GLU A 67 -17.98 1.03 4.86
N THR A 68 -17.59 1.75 5.91
CA THR A 68 -16.34 2.51 5.94
C THR A 68 -15.19 1.59 6.30
N ILE A 69 -14.11 1.65 5.52
CA ILE A 69 -12.95 0.77 5.71
C ILE A 69 -11.69 1.61 5.89
N VAL A 70 -10.85 1.21 6.85
CA VAL A 70 -9.55 1.86 7.11
C VAL A 70 -8.41 0.95 6.72
N TRP A 71 -7.57 1.42 5.81
CA TRP A 71 -6.30 0.78 5.49
C TRP A 71 -5.21 1.34 6.40
N TRP A 72 -4.94 0.60 7.47
CA TRP A 72 -4.02 1.02 8.52
C TRP A 72 -2.55 1.10 8.07
N GLY A 73 -2.11 0.20 7.20
CA GLY A 73 -0.76 0.25 6.63
C GLY A 73 -0.65 1.18 5.43
N PHE A 74 0.55 1.63 5.11
CA PHE A 74 0.85 2.26 3.82
C PHE A 74 0.49 1.28 2.70
N SER A 75 -0.18 1.79 1.68
CA SER A 75 -0.67 0.94 0.58
C SER A 75 -0.03 1.35 -0.74
N SER A 76 0.92 0.52 -1.17
CA SER A 76 1.52 0.62 -2.50
C SER A 76 0.48 0.24 -3.56
N CYS A 77 0.26 1.12 -4.51
CA CYS A 77 -0.69 0.97 -5.61
C CYS A 77 0.03 1.37 -6.91
N THR A 78 -0.60 1.09 -8.06
CA THR A 78 -0.12 1.55 -9.35
C THR A 78 -1.19 2.38 -10.05
N THR A 79 -0.77 3.31 -10.90
CA THR A 79 -1.70 4.04 -11.79
C THR A 79 -1.76 3.43 -13.20
N ALA A 80 -1.06 2.32 -13.42
CA ALA A 80 -0.97 1.60 -14.68
C ALA A 80 -1.58 0.20 -14.49
N VAL A 81 -2.75 -0.04 -15.08
CA VAL A 81 -3.52 -1.28 -14.86
C VAL A 81 -2.79 -2.51 -15.42
N ASP A 82 -2.05 -2.33 -16.52
CA ASP A 82 -1.23 -3.34 -17.18
C ASP A 82 -0.10 -3.87 -16.28
N VAL A 83 0.43 -3.04 -15.38
CA VAL A 83 1.42 -3.47 -14.38
C VAL A 83 0.85 -4.57 -13.47
N LEU A 84 -0.45 -4.52 -13.17
CA LEU A 84 -1.12 -5.52 -12.34
C LEU A 84 -1.30 -6.87 -13.04
N GLU A 85 -1.34 -6.89 -14.37
CA GLU A 85 -1.50 -8.12 -15.17
C GLU A 85 -0.25 -9.01 -15.15
N SER A 86 0.91 -8.46 -14.76
CA SER A 86 2.14 -9.23 -14.66
C SER A 86 2.07 -10.28 -13.54
N LYS A 87 2.74 -11.44 -13.74
CA LYS A 87 2.75 -12.57 -12.79
C LYS A 87 3.20 -12.19 -11.37
N SER A 88 3.96 -11.10 -11.24
CA SER A 88 4.46 -10.58 -9.96
C SER A 88 3.37 -9.96 -9.08
N PHE A 89 2.29 -9.43 -9.67
CA PHE A 89 1.21 -8.72 -8.96
C PHE A 89 -0.05 -9.56 -8.82
N LEU A 90 -0.95 -9.54 -9.81
CA LEU A 90 -1.98 -10.55 -9.90
C LEU A 90 -1.37 -11.78 -10.54
N GLY A 91 -1.24 -11.87 -11.86
CA GLY A 91 -1.09 -13.14 -12.59
C GLY A 91 -2.44 -13.84 -12.79
N LYS A 92 -2.48 -15.11 -13.24
CA LYS A 92 -3.73 -15.79 -13.68
C LYS A 92 -4.21 -16.99 -12.85
N THR A 93 -3.58 -17.32 -11.72
CA THR A 93 -3.88 -18.54 -10.95
C THR A 93 -4.28 -18.22 -9.51
N ASP A 94 -5.30 -18.88 -8.96
CA ASP A 94 -5.87 -18.69 -7.61
C ASP A 94 -6.81 -17.48 -7.44
N ASN A 95 -7.62 -17.49 -6.38
CA ASN A 95 -8.57 -16.41 -6.04
C ASN A 95 -7.82 -15.14 -5.60
N ARG A 96 -8.15 -14.01 -6.23
CA ARG A 96 -7.47 -12.73 -6.06
C ARG A 96 -8.45 -11.59 -6.04
N THR A 97 -8.06 -10.51 -5.37
CA THR A 97 -8.84 -9.28 -5.31
C THR A 97 -8.06 -8.17 -5.99
N MET A 98 -8.72 -7.48 -6.92
CA MET A 98 -8.23 -6.24 -7.49
C MET A 98 -9.07 -5.08 -6.96
N PHE A 99 -8.40 -4.11 -6.35
CA PHE A 99 -9.01 -2.87 -5.92
C PHE A 99 -8.83 -1.81 -7.00
N THR A 100 -9.92 -1.09 -7.29
CA THR A 100 -9.93 0.16 -8.07
C THR A 100 -10.31 1.28 -7.10
N LEU A 101 -9.39 2.20 -6.86
CA LEU A 101 -9.51 3.22 -5.82
C LEU A 101 -9.54 4.61 -6.47
N GLN A 102 -10.53 5.42 -6.15
CA GLN A 102 -10.51 6.84 -6.49
C GLN A 102 -9.79 7.60 -5.38
N CYS A 103 -8.51 7.89 -5.59
CA CYS A 103 -7.67 8.53 -4.58
C CYS A 103 -7.65 10.04 -4.78
N GLN A 104 -7.74 10.81 -3.70
CA GLN A 104 -7.58 12.27 -3.72
C GLN A 104 -6.18 12.72 -3.27
N SER A 105 -5.48 11.88 -2.49
CA SER A 105 -4.24 12.23 -1.81
C SER A 105 -3.11 11.22 -2.02
N ALA A 106 -3.12 10.49 -3.14
CA ALA A 106 -2.05 9.55 -3.46
C ALA A 106 -0.72 10.29 -3.64
N LYS A 107 0.39 9.68 -3.22
CA LYS A 107 1.74 10.23 -3.38
C LYS A 107 2.47 9.50 -4.49
N ASP A 108 2.85 10.22 -5.54
CA ASP A 108 3.67 9.66 -6.62
C ASP A 108 5.10 9.47 -6.13
N ILE A 109 5.50 8.21 -5.97
CA ILE A 109 6.83 7.83 -5.48
C ILE A 109 7.69 7.18 -6.57
N ARG A 110 7.31 7.27 -7.85
CA ARG A 110 8.02 6.61 -8.96
C ARG A 110 9.50 6.97 -9.00
N LYS A 111 9.86 8.23 -8.74
CA LYS A 111 11.25 8.72 -8.72
C LYS A 111 12.07 8.26 -7.50
N HIS A 112 11.41 7.67 -6.51
CA HIS A 112 12.00 7.20 -5.25
C HIS A 112 11.81 5.68 -5.05
N SER A 113 11.15 5.02 -6.00
CA SER A 113 10.91 3.58 -5.97
C SER A 113 12.09 2.84 -6.58
N TYR A 114 12.37 1.65 -6.06
CA TYR A 114 13.34 0.74 -6.66
C TYR A 114 12.88 0.21 -8.02
N TYR A 115 11.56 0.23 -8.29
CA TYR A 115 10.97 -0.19 -9.56
C TYR A 115 10.15 0.95 -10.21
N PRO A 116 10.79 1.99 -10.80
CA PRO A 116 10.07 3.14 -11.36
C PRO A 116 9.03 2.77 -12.43
N ALA A 117 9.27 1.67 -13.16
CA ALA A 117 8.37 1.15 -14.20
C ALA A 117 7.03 0.61 -13.66
N GLU A 118 6.90 0.41 -12.35
CA GLU A 118 5.65 -0.06 -11.74
C GLU A 118 4.61 1.07 -11.59
N HIS A 119 4.96 2.31 -11.97
CA HIS A 119 4.11 3.48 -11.83
C HIS A 119 3.54 3.65 -10.41
N GLU A 120 4.40 3.37 -9.43
CA GLU A 120 4.02 3.26 -8.03
C GLU A 120 3.52 4.59 -7.44
N VAL A 121 2.35 4.53 -6.84
CA VAL A 121 1.80 5.56 -5.98
C VAL A 121 1.53 4.98 -4.60
N LEU A 122 1.79 5.77 -3.56
CA LEU A 122 1.62 5.35 -2.18
C LEU A 122 0.41 6.05 -1.56
N LEU A 123 -0.46 5.27 -0.92
CA LEU A 123 -1.49 5.79 -0.02
C LEU A 123 -0.94 5.80 1.41
N MET A 124 -1.27 6.85 2.14
CA MET A 124 -0.84 7.03 3.53
C MET A 124 -1.40 5.93 4.43
N ALA A 125 -0.69 5.64 5.51
CA ALA A 125 -1.24 4.83 6.60
C ALA A 125 -2.54 5.47 7.15
N ALA A 126 -3.45 4.63 7.63
CA ALA A 126 -4.77 5.03 8.12
C ALA A 126 -5.65 5.78 7.08
N THR A 127 -5.54 5.42 5.79
CA THR A 127 -6.45 5.94 4.76
C THR A 127 -7.84 5.33 4.92
N GLN A 128 -8.87 6.17 4.96
CA GLN A 128 -10.28 5.77 5.03
C GLN A 128 -10.91 5.79 3.64
N PHE A 129 -11.78 4.80 3.37
CA PHE A 129 -12.60 4.68 2.16
C PHE A 129 -14.08 4.57 2.53
#